data_AF-A0A2P1QQR5-F1
#
_entry.id   AF-A0A2P1QQR5-F1
#
_cell.length_a   1.000
_cell.length_b   1.000
_cell.length_c   1.000
_cell.angle_alpha   90.00
_cell.angle_beta   90.00
_cell.angle_gamma   90.00
#
_symmetry.space_group_name_H-M   'P 1'
#
loop_
_entity.id
_entity.type
_entity.pdbx_description
1 polymer ?
#
loop_
_entity_poly.entity_id
_entity_poly.type
_entity_poly.pdbx_seq_one_letter_code
_entity_poly.pdbx_strand_id
1 'polypeptide(L)' 'MNLNSRIGRIAIEVKIAFEAFRLTNGYEPNEREKVGILNERGFINSIRIVQNWERLDRKLKTLADEIRKGECV' A
#
# COMPACT_ATOMS: atom_id res chain seq x y z
N MET A 1 6.50 -16.40 20.71
CA MET A 1 5.98 -15.59 19.58
C MET A 1 6.35 -14.14 19.88
N ASN A 2 7.23 -13.54 19.06
CA ASN A 2 7.84 -12.23 19.27
C ASN A 2 6.97 -11.08 18.76
N LEU A 3 7.20 -9.87 19.29
CA LEU A 3 6.51 -8.58 19.10
C LEU A 3 6.05 -8.15 17.67
N ASN A 4 6.30 -8.91 16.60
CA ASN A 4 6.25 -8.46 15.19
C ASN A 4 5.24 -9.15 14.26
N SER A 5 4.40 -10.08 14.73
CA SER A 5 3.46 -10.81 13.84
C SER A 5 2.25 -10.00 13.37
N ARG A 6 1.86 -8.96 14.12
CA ARG A 6 0.60 -8.22 13.89
C ARG A 6 0.77 -6.98 13.00
N ILE A 7 1.93 -6.32 13.05
CA ILE A 7 2.21 -5.10 12.27
C ILE A 7 2.44 -5.45 10.79
N GLY A 8 3.29 -6.45 10.51
CA GLY A 8 3.52 -6.91 9.14
C GLY A 8 2.24 -7.39 8.46
N ARG A 9 1.32 -7.97 9.25
CA ARG A 9 0.02 -8.43 8.76
C ARG A 9 -0.86 -7.29 8.24
N ILE A 10 -0.91 -6.14 8.91
CA ILE A 10 -1.71 -4.99 8.46
C ILE A 10 -1.19 -4.46 7.11
N ALA A 11 0.13 -4.29 6.97
CA ALA A 11 0.71 -3.81 5.72
C ALA A 11 0.44 -4.79 4.55
N ILE A 12 0.54 -6.09 4.81
CA ILE A 12 0.22 -7.14 3.83
C ILE A 12 -1.26 -7.12 3.46
N GLU A 13 -2.17 -7.01 4.43
CA GLU A 13 -3.61 -7.00 4.17
C GLU A 13 -4.04 -5.75 3.36
N VAL A 14 -3.46 -4.58 3.65
CA VAL A 14 -3.68 -3.35 2.87
C VAL A 14 -3.18 -3.52 1.44
N LYS A 15 -1.98 -4.08 1.25
CA LYS A 15 -1.43 -4.38 -0.08
C LYS A 15 -2.35 -5.28 -0.88
N ILE A 16 -2.77 -6.41 -0.29
CA ILE A 16 -3.68 -7.38 -0.91
C ILE A 16 -5.01 -6.71 -1.29
N ALA A 17 -5.52 -5.79 -0.46
CA ALA A 17 -6.76 -5.10 -0.75
C ALA A 17 -6.67 -4.21 -2.00
N PHE A 18 -5.59 -3.44 -2.13
CA PHE A 18 -5.39 -2.58 -3.31
C PHE A 18 -5.04 -3.38 -4.56
N GLU A 19 -4.24 -4.44 -4.42
CA GLU A 19 -3.92 -5.33 -5.54
C GLU A 19 -5.17 -6.06 -6.07
N ALA A 20 -6.04 -6.54 -5.19
CA ALA A 20 -7.31 -7.16 -5.58
C ALA A 20 -8.20 -6.19 -6.37
N PHE A 21 -8.29 -4.93 -5.92
CA PHE A 21 -9.01 -3.89 -6.67
C PHE A 21 -8.40 -3.66 -8.05
N ARG A 22 -7.08 -3.51 -8.13
CA ARG A 22 -6.37 -3.28 -9.40
C ARG A 22 -6.54 -4.42 -10.39
N LEU A 23 -6.43 -5.66 -9.93
CA LEU A 23 -6.63 -6.84 -10.77
C LEU A 23 -8.07 -6.93 -11.30
N THR A 24 -9.05 -6.51 -10.50
CA THR A 24 -10.47 -6.56 -10.87
C THR A 24 -10.84 -5.45 -11.85
N ASN A 25 -10.33 -4.24 -11.65
CA ASN A 25 -10.76 -3.04 -12.39
C ASN A 25 -9.78 -2.63 -13.50
N GLY A 26 -8.56 -3.16 -13.52
CA GLY A 26 -7.53 -2.83 -14.51
C GLY A 26 -6.81 -1.50 -14.28
N TYR A 27 -7.02 -0.83 -13.14
CA TYR A 27 -6.35 0.42 -12.80
C TYR A 27 -6.02 0.54 -11.30
N GLU A 28 -5.04 1.37 -10.96
CA GLU A 28 -4.64 1.63 -9.58
C GLU A 28 -5.68 2.49 -8.85
N PRO A 29 -6.15 2.11 -7.64
CA PRO A 29 -7.12 2.91 -6.92
C PRO A 29 -6.52 4.26 -6.50
N ASN A 30 -7.29 5.33 -6.67
CA ASN A 30 -6.95 6.65 -6.16
C ASN A 30 -7.13 6.72 -4.62
N GLU A 31 -6.71 7.82 -3.98
CA GLU A 31 -6.76 7.93 -2.51
C GLU A 31 -8.18 7.74 -1.94
N ARG A 32 -9.21 8.25 -2.62
CA ARG A 32 -10.61 8.11 -2.18
C ARG A 32 -11.08 6.66 -2.28
N GLU A 33 -10.76 5.99 -3.38
CA GLU A 33 -11.06 4.57 -3.58
C GLU A 33 -10.33 3.70 -2.56
N LYS A 34 -9.05 3.98 -2.29
CA LYS A 34 -8.27 3.29 -1.25
C LYS A 34 -8.94 3.39 0.13
N VAL A 35 -9.45 4.56 0.50
CA VAL A 35 -10.20 4.72 1.76
C VAL A 35 -11.48 3.89 1.75
N GLY A 36 -12.22 3.89 0.64
CA GLY A 36 -13.43 3.07 0.47
C GLY A 36 -13.15 1.57 0.64
N ILE A 37 -12.14 1.06 -0.06
CA ILE A 37 -11.71 -0.35 -0.01
C ILE A 37 -11.39 -0.78 1.43
N LEU A 38 -10.68 0.06 2.18
CA LEU A 38 -10.32 -0.27 3.56
C LEU A 38 -11.52 -0.19 4.51
N ASN A 39 -12.43 0.77 4.32
CA ASN A 39 -13.66 0.86 5.10
C ASN A 39 -14.56 -0.37 4.90
N GLU A 40 -14.74 -0.81 3.65
CA GLU A 40 -15.52 -2.01 3.31
C GLU A 40 -14.94 -3.29 3.93
N ARG A 41 -13.62 -3.32 4.14
CA ARG A 41 -12.91 -4.42 4.79
C ARG A 41 -12.82 -4.31 6.31
N GLY A 42 -13.46 -3.30 6.91
CA GLY A 42 -13.55 -3.14 8.37
C GLY A 42 -12.30 -2.56 9.03
N PHE A 43 -11.40 -1.93 8.27
CA PHE A 43 -10.26 -1.24 8.87
C PHE A 43 -10.71 0.00 9.63
N ILE A 44 -10.16 0.17 10.84
CA ILE A 44 -10.33 1.38 11.63
C ILE A 44 -9.28 2.40 11.18
N ASN A 45 -9.66 3.68 11.05
CA ASN A 45 -8.78 4.78 10.63
C ASN A 45 -8.20 4.63 9.21
N SER A 46 -8.99 4.15 8.26
CA SER A 46 -8.61 3.98 6.84
C SER A 46 -7.91 5.19 6.23
N ILE A 47 -8.34 6.41 6.55
CA ILE A 47 -7.70 7.65 6.07
C ILE A 47 -6.22 7.70 6.47
N ARG A 48 -5.91 7.44 7.75
CA ARG A 48 -4.53 7.46 8.26
C ARG A 48 -3.70 6.33 7.67
N ILE A 49 -4.32 5.17 7.44
CA ILE A 49 -3.66 4.04 6.77
C ILE A 49 -3.28 4.41 5.34
N VAL A 50 -4.21 4.97 4.56
CA VAL A 50 -3.95 5.42 3.18
C VAL A 50 -2.86 6.48 3.14
N GLN A 51 -2.91 7.50 4.00
CA GLN A 51 -1.88 8.54 4.05
C GLN A 51 -0.47 7.96 4.30
N ASN A 52 -0.35 7.00 5.23
CA ASN A 52 0.93 6.33 5.49
C ASN A 52 1.35 5.43 4.34
N TRP A 53 0.40 4.72 3.73
CA TRP A 53 0.64 3.90 2.55
C TRP A 53 1.20 4.71 1.39
N GLU A 54 0.56 5.83 1.03
CA GLU A 54 1.03 6.73 -0.04
C GLU A 54 2.44 7.27 0.24
N ARG A 55 2.73 7.61 1.49
CA ARG A 55 4.06 8.09 1.88
C ARG A 55 5.12 7.00 1.72
N LEU A 56 4.80 5.75 2.07
CA LEU A 56 5.70 4.62 1.91
C LEU A 56 5.89 4.26 0.43
N ASP A 57 4.80 4.19 -0.33
CA ASP A 57 4.83 3.89 -1.76
C ASP A 57 5.69 4.90 -2.54
N ARG A 58 5.53 6.20 -2.25
CA ARG A 58 6.41 7.24 -2.83
C ARG A 58 7.88 7.02 -2.49
N LYS A 59 8.21 6.73 -1.23
CA LYS A 59 9.61 6.47 -0.81
C LYS A 59 10.19 5.25 -1.51
N LEU A 60 9.41 4.17 -1.64
CA LEU A 60 9.84 2.95 -2.32
C LEU A 60 10.04 3.19 -3.82
N LYS A 61 9.16 3.98 -4.47
CA LYS A 61 9.34 4.39 -5.86
C LYS A 61 10.61 5.21 -6.05
N THR A 62 10.86 6.20 -5.18
CA THR A 62 12.10 6.98 -5.22
C THR A 62 13.33 6.08 -5.08
N LEU A 63 13.33 5.16 -4.12
CA LEU A 63 14.44 4.21 -3.94
C LEU A 63 14.64 3.33 -5.18
N ALA A 64 13.55 2.81 -5.77
CA ALA A 64 13.62 1.99 -6.98
C ALA A 64 14.20 2.79 -8.17
N ASP A 65 13.81 4.06 -8.31
CA ASP A 65 14.33 4.94 -9.35
C ASP A 65 15.82 5.26 -9.13
N GLU A 66 16.25 5.43 -7.88
CA GLU A 66 17.67 5.61 -7.52
C GLU A 66 18.50 4.36 -7.83
N ILE A 67 18.00 3.16 -7.51
CA ILE A 67 18.67 1.89 -7.84
C ILE A 67 18.81 1.75 -9.36
N ARG A 68 17.72 1.98 -10.12
CA ARG A 68 17.74 1.88 -11.59
C ARG A 68 18.75 2.82 -12.25
N LYS A 69 18.95 4.02 -11.70
CA LYS A 69 19.99 4.95 -12.19
C LYS A 69 21.39 4.37 -12.05
N GLY A 70 21.63 3.52 -11.05
CA GLY A 70 22.89 2.80 -10.87
C GLY A 70 23.05 1.56 -11.74
N GLU A 71 21.94 1.01 -12.28
CA GLU A 71 21.94 -0.17 -13.16
C GLU A 71 22.05 0.17 -14.66
N CYS A 72 21.81 1.43 -15.05
CA CYS A 72 22.12 1.93 -16.38
C CYS A 72 23.61 2.31 -16.49
N VAL A 73 24.47 1.29 -16.61
CA VAL A 73 25.84 1.39 -17.15
C VAL A 73 25.91 0.60 -18.44
#